data_AF-A0AAN8P6C2-F1
#
_entry.id   AF-A0AAN8P6C2-F1
#
_cell.length_a   1.000
_cell.length_b   1.000
_cell.length_c   1.000
_cell.angle_alpha   90.00
_cell.angle_beta   90.00
_cell.angle_gamma   90.00
#
_symmetry.space_group_name_H-M   'P 1'
#
loop_
_entity.id
_entity.type
_entity.pdbx_description
1 polymer ?
#
loop_
_entity_poly.entity_id
_entity_poly.type
_entity_poly.pdbx_seq_one_letter_code
_entity_poly.pdbx_strand_id
1 'polypeptide(L)'
;MSVSNLMSFDNPVFKSYAFYVGVLVLKMLLMSLLTGRMRFKKRVFCNPEDTKGMKNAKVKFDDPDVERARRAHLNDLENIPVFFVAAWLFLLTDPPVFLAVNLFRVFAIARILHTVVYAVKPMPQPARALSWGVGYGITIYMVVHSLIYYVKGL
;
A
#
# COMPACT_ATOMS: atom_id res chain seq x y z
N MET A 1 -3.43 -12.51 -25.72
CA MET A 1 -4.39 -13.56 -25.25
C MET A 1 -5.81 -13.03 -25.18
N SER A 2 -6.86 -13.86 -25.06
CA SER A 2 -8.20 -13.37 -24.71
C SER A 2 -8.21 -12.86 -23.26
N VAL A 3 -9.15 -11.96 -22.93
CA VAL A 3 -9.28 -11.40 -21.57
C VAL A 3 -9.55 -12.50 -20.53
N SER A 4 -10.33 -13.52 -20.89
CA SER A 4 -10.58 -14.68 -20.02
C SER A 4 -9.29 -15.42 -19.66
N ASN A 5 -8.37 -15.58 -20.61
CA ASN A 5 -7.10 -16.27 -20.38
C ASN A 5 -6.16 -15.42 -19.53
N LEU A 6 -6.17 -14.10 -19.72
CA LEU A 6 -5.40 -13.18 -18.90
C LEU A 6 -5.84 -13.20 -17.43
N MET A 7 -7.12 -13.41 -17.16
CA MET A 7 -7.70 -13.51 -15.81
C MET A 7 -7.79 -14.94 -15.27
N SER A 8 -7.16 -15.92 -15.94
CA SER A 8 -7.07 -17.29 -15.43
C SER A 8 -5.99 -17.41 -14.36
N PHE A 9 -6.19 -18.30 -13.38
CA PHE A 9 -5.16 -18.66 -12.41
C PHE A 9 -3.99 -19.47 -13.01
N ASP A 10 -4.15 -19.97 -14.23
CA ASP A 10 -3.06 -20.55 -15.03
C ASP A 10 -2.09 -19.47 -15.52
N ASN A 11 -2.55 -18.21 -15.64
CA ASN A 11 -1.67 -17.09 -15.96
C ASN A 11 -0.85 -16.71 -14.72
N PRO A 12 0.50 -16.87 -14.76
CA PRO A 12 1.35 -16.53 -13.62
C PRO A 12 1.29 -15.05 -13.24
N VAL A 13 0.99 -14.15 -14.19
CA VAL A 13 0.86 -12.72 -13.93
C VAL A 13 -0.38 -12.43 -13.08
N PHE A 14 -1.53 -13.01 -13.44
CA PHE A 14 -2.77 -12.84 -12.67
C PHE A 14 -2.71 -13.46 -11.30
N LYS A 15 -2.15 -14.68 -11.20
CA LYS A 15 -1.89 -15.32 -9.90
C LYS A 15 -1.01 -14.46 -9.00
N SER A 16 0.05 -13.87 -9.57
CA SER A 16 0.95 -12.97 -8.82
C SER A 16 0.27 -11.67 -8.42
N TYR A 17 -0.52 -11.07 -9.31
CA TYR A 17 -1.33 -9.89 -9.01
C TYR A 17 -2.26 -10.16 -7.81
N ALA A 18 -3.06 -11.23 -7.88
CA ALA A 18 -3.98 -11.61 -6.80
C ALA A 18 -3.26 -11.83 -5.46
N PHE A 19 -2.10 -12.50 -5.49
CA PHE A 19 -1.29 -12.73 -4.30
C PHE A 19 -0.78 -11.42 -3.67
N TYR A 20 -0.11 -10.55 -4.44
CA TYR A 20 0.47 -9.31 -3.88
C TYR A 20 -0.60 -8.29 -3.49
N VAL A 21 -1.73 -8.22 -4.23
CA VAL A 21 -2.90 -7.44 -3.81
C VAL A 21 -3.41 -7.93 -2.46
N GLY A 22 -3.60 -9.23 -2.28
CA GLY A 22 -4.02 -9.81 -1.00
C GLY A 22 -3.06 -9.49 0.15
N VAL A 23 -1.75 -9.59 -0.09
CA VAL A 23 -0.72 -9.21 0.89
C VAL A 23 -0.82 -7.73 1.28
N LEU A 24 -1.00 -6.84 0.30
CA LEU A 24 -1.10 -5.41 0.53
C LEU A 24 -2.38 -5.00 1.25
N VAL A 25 -3.51 -5.64 0.91
CA VAL A 25 -4.79 -5.48 1.63
C VAL A 25 -4.62 -5.90 3.08
N LEU A 26 -4.07 -7.09 3.34
CA LEU A 26 -3.80 -7.56 4.69
C LEU A 26 -2.92 -6.56 5.46
N LYS A 27 -1.87 -6.06 4.82
CA LYS A 27 -0.99 -5.04 5.40
C LYS A 27 -1.74 -3.74 5.76
N MET A 28 -2.64 -3.25 4.91
CA MET A 28 -3.46 -2.07 5.21
C MET A 28 -4.40 -2.33 6.40
N LEU A 29 -5.00 -3.51 6.50
CA LEU A 29 -5.79 -3.90 7.67
C LEU A 29 -4.94 -3.88 8.94
N LEU A 30 -3.72 -4.43 8.90
CA LEU A 30 -2.78 -4.40 10.03
C LEU A 30 -2.38 -2.97 10.43
N MET A 31 -2.32 -2.02 9.49
CA MET A 31 -2.04 -0.60 9.80
C MET A 31 -3.14 0.07 10.62
N SER A 32 -4.40 -0.30 10.40
CA SER A 32 -5.52 0.16 11.23
C SER A 32 -5.36 -0.33 12.68
N LEU A 33 -5.00 -1.61 12.86
CA LEU A 33 -4.75 -2.21 14.18
C LEU A 33 -3.54 -1.59 14.87
N LEU A 34 -2.47 -1.30 14.13
CA LEU A 34 -1.28 -0.63 14.67
C LEU A 34 -1.63 0.76 15.22
N THR A 35 -2.45 1.53 14.49
CA THR A 35 -2.90 2.85 14.93
C THR A 35 -3.76 2.73 16.20
N GLY A 36 -4.70 1.77 16.24
CA GLY A 36 -5.48 1.47 17.44
C GLY A 36 -4.61 1.10 18.64
N ARG A 37 -3.61 0.21 18.44
CA ARG A 37 -2.65 -0.18 19.48
C ARG A 37 -1.89 1.03 20.04
N MET A 38 -1.47 1.98 19.19
CA MET A 38 -0.80 3.19 19.65
C MET A 38 -1.72 4.07 20.49
N ARG A 39 -2.99 4.22 20.10
CA ARG A 39 -4.02 4.94 20.87
C ARG A 39 -4.22 4.35 22.25
N PHE A 40 -4.43 3.04 22.34
CA PHE A 40 -4.59 2.35 23.63
C PHE A 40 -3.32 2.42 24.49
N LYS A 41 -2.13 2.25 23.89
CA LYS A 41 -0.86 2.34 24.61
C LYS A 41 -0.63 3.73 25.23
N LYS A 42 -0.98 4.79 24.50
CA LYS A 42 -0.83 6.19 24.95
C LYS A 42 -2.03 6.72 25.71
N ARG A 43 -3.15 5.99 25.72
CA ARG A 43 -4.48 6.43 26.20
C ARG A 43 -4.92 7.75 25.56
N VAL A 44 -4.59 7.90 24.28
CA VAL A 44 -4.94 9.07 23.47
C VAL A 44 -5.96 8.67 22.41
N PHE A 45 -7.15 9.25 22.51
CA PHE A 45 -8.29 8.91 21.66
C PHE A 45 -8.79 10.12 20.89
N CYS A 46 -9.53 9.88 19.80
CA CYS A 46 -10.16 10.95 19.03
C CYS A 46 -11.50 11.37 19.63
N ASN A 47 -12.22 10.43 20.24
CA ASN A 47 -13.59 10.68 20.63
C ASN A 47 -13.74 10.65 22.17
N PRO A 48 -14.59 11.52 22.75
CA PRO A 48 -14.81 11.56 24.19
C PRO A 48 -15.35 10.24 24.78
N GLU A 49 -16.19 9.51 24.04
CA GLU A 49 -16.75 8.23 24.48
C GLU A 49 -15.68 7.16 24.74
N ASP A 50 -14.60 7.14 23.94
CA ASP A 50 -13.49 6.20 24.10
C ASP A 50 -12.65 6.46 25.36
N THR A 51 -12.81 7.64 25.96
CA THR A 51 -12.12 8.02 27.20
C THR A 51 -12.93 7.70 28.46
N LYS A 52 -14.24 7.46 28.32
CA LYS A 52 -15.12 7.20 29.46
C LYS A 52 -14.72 5.88 30.12
N GLY A 53 -14.51 5.92 31.44
CA GLY A 53 -14.11 4.74 32.22
C GLY A 53 -12.61 4.41 32.19
N MET A 54 -11.79 5.11 31.40
CA MET A 54 -10.34 4.91 31.37
C MET A 54 -9.59 5.98 32.17
N LYS A 55 -8.88 5.55 33.22
CA LYS A 55 -8.02 6.46 34.00
C LYS A 55 -6.94 7.07 33.11
N ASN A 56 -6.76 8.39 33.19
CA ASN A 56 -5.76 9.17 32.43
C ASN A 56 -5.91 9.14 30.90
N ALA A 57 -7.08 8.73 30.37
CA ALA A 57 -7.34 8.87 28.94
C ALA A 57 -7.63 10.33 28.58
N LYS A 58 -7.14 10.75 27.42
CA LYS A 58 -7.31 12.13 26.93
C LYS A 58 -7.78 12.12 25.49
N VAL A 59 -8.70 13.02 25.18
CA VAL A 59 -9.03 13.35 23.79
C VAL A 59 -7.92 14.25 23.26
N LYS A 60 -7.13 13.74 22.31
CA LYS A 60 -5.99 14.46 21.73
C LYS A 60 -5.73 13.96 20.31
N PHE A 61 -5.42 14.88 19.40
CA PHE A 61 -5.30 14.61 17.95
C PHE A 61 -3.87 14.73 17.42
N ASP A 62 -2.95 15.26 18.22
CA ASP A 62 -1.58 15.63 17.86
C ASP A 62 -0.51 14.77 18.55
N ASP A 63 -0.87 13.60 19.10
CA ASP A 63 0.13 12.69 19.66
C ASP A 63 1.10 12.21 18.56
N PRO A 64 2.42 12.51 18.67
CA PRO A 64 3.35 12.28 17.57
C PRO A 64 3.43 10.81 17.10
N ASP A 65 3.25 9.85 18.00
CA ASP A 65 3.37 8.42 17.69
C ASP A 65 2.09 7.91 16.99
N VAL A 66 0.91 8.31 17.50
CA VAL A 66 -0.38 8.01 16.86
C VAL A 66 -0.44 8.64 15.47
N GLU A 67 -0.04 9.90 15.34
CA GLU A 67 -0.05 10.64 14.08
C GLU A 67 0.96 10.09 13.06
N ARG A 68 2.07 9.50 13.53
CA ARG A 68 3.02 8.82 12.66
C ARG A 68 2.41 7.54 12.07
N ALA A 69 1.77 6.71 12.90
CA ALA A 69 1.06 5.52 12.43
C ALA A 69 -0.08 5.89 11.46
N ARG A 70 -0.86 6.93 11.79
CA ARG A 70 -1.95 7.43 10.94
C ARG A 70 -1.45 7.94 9.59
N ARG A 71 -0.37 8.72 9.55
CA ARG A 71 0.23 9.20 8.29
C ARG A 71 0.81 8.07 7.44
N ALA A 72 1.41 7.06 8.05
CA ALA A 72 1.87 5.88 7.33
C ALA A 72 0.70 5.12 6.70
N HIS A 73 -0.42 4.97 7.43
CA HIS A 73 -1.63 4.34 6.91
C HIS A 73 -2.30 5.19 5.81
N LEU A 74 -2.36 6.51 5.97
CA LEU A 74 -2.89 7.41 4.94
C LEU A 74 -2.08 7.31 3.65
N ASN A 75 -0.75 7.27 3.74
CA ASN A 75 0.08 7.07 2.56
C ASN A 75 -0.17 5.71 1.89
N ASP A 76 -0.48 4.66 2.65
CA ASP A 76 -0.91 3.39 2.08
C ASP A 76 -2.25 3.53 1.32
N LEU A 77 -3.22 4.23 1.90
CA LEU A 77 -4.52 4.50 1.27
C LEU A 77 -4.41 5.35 -0.01
N GLU A 78 -3.42 6.24 -0.09
CA GLU A 78 -3.16 7.07 -1.28
C GLU A 78 -2.45 6.30 -2.41
N ASN A 79 -1.60 5.32 -2.08
CA ASN A 79 -0.70 4.71 -3.06
C ASN A 79 -1.12 3.29 -3.47
N ILE A 80 -1.56 2.46 -2.53
CA ILE A 80 -1.85 1.04 -2.78
C ILE A 80 -3.09 0.86 -3.67
N PRO A 81 -4.22 1.55 -3.45
CA PRO A 81 -5.38 1.45 -4.36
C PRO A 81 -5.06 1.90 -5.78
N VAL A 82 -4.27 2.97 -5.93
CA VAL A 82 -3.82 3.45 -7.25
C VAL A 82 -2.97 2.38 -7.95
N PHE A 83 -2.08 1.71 -7.20
CA PHE A 83 -1.31 0.57 -7.72
C PHE A 83 -2.22 -0.60 -8.12
N PHE A 84 -3.28 -0.93 -7.37
CA PHE A 84 -4.21 -2.01 -7.76
C PHE A 84 -4.79 -1.76 -9.15
N VAL A 85 -5.26 -0.54 -9.39
CA VAL A 85 -5.81 -0.15 -10.69
C VAL A 85 -4.73 -0.15 -11.77
N ALA A 86 -3.55 0.43 -11.50
CA ALA A 86 -2.45 0.47 -12.46
C ALA A 86 -1.95 -0.94 -12.85
N ALA A 87 -1.77 -1.81 -11.87
CA ALA A 87 -1.34 -3.19 -12.06
C ALA A 87 -2.39 -4.01 -12.82
N TRP A 88 -3.68 -3.75 -12.57
CA TRP A 88 -4.77 -4.35 -13.34
C TRP A 88 -4.72 -3.96 -14.81
N LEU A 89 -4.63 -2.66 -15.10
CA LEU A 89 -4.50 -2.17 -16.47
C LEU A 89 -3.25 -2.71 -17.16
N PHE A 90 -2.13 -2.83 -16.44
CA PHE A 90 -0.89 -3.37 -16.97
C PHE A 90 -0.97 -4.87 -17.24
N LEU A 91 -1.61 -5.64 -16.37
CA LEU A 91 -1.85 -7.07 -16.58
C LEU A 91 -2.65 -7.32 -17.88
N LEU A 92 -3.64 -6.47 -18.16
CA LEU A 92 -4.48 -6.58 -19.35
C LEU A 92 -3.75 -6.26 -20.66
N THR A 93 -2.52 -5.73 -20.61
CA THR A 93 -1.69 -5.54 -21.82
C THR A 93 -0.87 -6.78 -22.19
N ASP A 94 -1.09 -7.92 -21.55
CA ASP A 94 -0.33 -9.17 -21.75
C ASP A 94 1.20 -8.97 -21.60
N PRO A 95 1.67 -8.40 -20.47
CA PRO A 95 3.08 -8.04 -20.31
C PRO A 95 3.96 -9.28 -20.09
N PRO A 96 5.29 -9.18 -20.34
CA PRO A 96 6.22 -10.26 -20.04
C PRO A 96 6.13 -10.70 -18.57
N VAL A 97 5.97 -12.01 -18.34
CA VAL A 97 5.75 -12.60 -17.01
C VAL A 97 6.81 -12.14 -16.01
N PHE A 98 8.09 -12.26 -16.39
CA PHE A 98 9.21 -11.86 -15.53
C PHE A 98 9.11 -10.41 -15.07
N LEU A 99 8.75 -9.50 -15.98
CA LEU A 99 8.65 -8.08 -15.69
C LEU A 99 7.49 -7.79 -14.73
N ALA A 100 6.29 -8.26 -15.05
CA ALA A 100 5.10 -7.99 -14.25
C ALA A 100 5.21 -8.54 -12.82
N VAL A 101 5.67 -9.80 -12.68
CA VAL A 101 5.84 -10.42 -11.37
C VAL A 101 6.85 -9.67 -10.51
N ASN A 102 7.96 -9.23 -11.08
CA ASN A 102 8.96 -8.47 -10.34
C ASN A 102 8.48 -7.06 -9.99
N LEU A 103 7.73 -6.37 -10.86
CA LEU A 103 7.14 -5.06 -10.53
C LEU A 103 6.18 -5.17 -9.33
N PHE A 104 5.29 -6.17 -9.33
CA PHE A 104 4.36 -6.38 -8.21
C PHE A 104 5.11 -6.72 -6.91
N ARG A 105 6.12 -7.59 -7.00
CA ARG A 105 6.97 -7.98 -5.87
C ARG A 105 7.71 -6.78 -5.29
N VAL A 106 8.41 -6.00 -6.12
CA VAL A 106 9.21 -4.86 -5.68
C VAL A 106 8.30 -3.78 -5.10
N PHE A 107 7.13 -3.52 -5.71
CA PHE A 107 6.14 -2.62 -5.14
C PHE A 107 5.71 -3.08 -3.74
N ALA A 108 5.33 -4.36 -3.58
CA ALA A 108 4.91 -4.88 -2.29
C ALA A 108 5.99 -4.76 -1.21
N ILE A 109 7.23 -5.14 -1.54
CA ILE A 109 8.39 -4.98 -0.65
C ILE A 109 8.61 -3.52 -0.29
N ALA A 110 8.61 -2.61 -1.27
CA ALA A 110 8.79 -1.19 -1.06
C ALA A 110 7.73 -0.61 -0.10
N ARG A 111 6.46 -1.02 -0.26
CA ARG A 111 5.37 -0.59 0.64
C ARG A 111 5.53 -1.16 2.05
N ILE A 112 5.94 -2.41 2.20
CA ILE A 112 6.19 -3.00 3.52
C ILE A 112 7.35 -2.27 4.20
N LEU A 113 8.47 -2.07 3.50
CA LEU A 113 9.63 -1.32 3.99
C LEU A 113 9.25 0.11 4.38
N HIS A 114 8.47 0.81 3.55
CA HIS A 114 7.98 2.15 3.84
C HIS A 114 7.25 2.21 5.19
N THR A 115 6.36 1.24 5.46
CA THR A 115 5.68 1.15 6.76
C THR A 115 6.63 0.87 7.91
N VAL A 116 7.60 -0.03 7.72
CA VAL A 116 8.59 -0.35 8.75
C VAL A 116 9.41 0.88 9.10
N VAL A 117 10.00 1.57 8.11
CA VAL A 117 10.86 2.74 8.34
C VAL A 117 10.09 3.98 8.79
N TYR A 118 8.77 4.04 8.56
CA TYR A 118 7.95 5.18 8.94
C TYR A 118 7.27 4.97 10.30
N ALA A 119 6.57 3.86 10.51
CA ALA A 119 5.70 3.67 11.68
C ALA A 119 6.28 2.75 12.76
N VAL A 120 7.06 1.73 12.39
CA VAL A 120 7.54 0.71 13.35
C VAL A 120 8.90 1.07 13.93
N LYS A 121 9.87 1.36 13.06
CA LYS A 121 11.23 1.77 13.43
C LYS A 121 11.56 3.05 12.65
N PRO A 122 11.15 4.22 13.17
CA PRO A 122 11.35 5.51 12.52
C PRO A 122 12.82 5.71 12.18
N MET A 123 13.13 5.72 10.88
CA MET A 123 14.48 5.92 10.37
C MET A 123 14.63 7.36 9.88
N PRO A 124 15.81 8.00 10.01
CA PRO A 124 16.05 9.28 9.38
C PRO A 124 15.84 9.20 7.86
N GLN A 125 15.55 10.35 7.26
CA GLN A 125 15.61 10.51 5.81
C GLN A 125 17.00 10.07 5.32
N PRO A 126 17.14 9.43 4.14
CA PRO A 126 16.18 9.38 3.04
C PRO A 126 15.39 8.06 2.90
N ALA A 127 15.46 7.14 3.88
CA ALA A 127 14.92 5.78 3.75
C ALA A 127 13.43 5.74 3.37
N ARG A 128 12.63 6.66 3.93
CA ARG A 128 11.21 6.81 3.59
C ARG A 128 11.00 7.32 2.16
N ALA A 129 11.74 8.34 1.76
CA ALA A 129 11.61 8.92 0.42
C ALA A 129 12.00 7.91 -0.67
N LEU A 130 13.07 7.14 -0.44
CA LEU A 130 13.52 6.10 -1.37
C LEU A 130 12.49 4.97 -1.50
N SER A 131 12.00 4.43 -0.38
CA SER A 131 10.99 3.36 -0.40
C SER A 131 9.66 3.81 -1.01
N TRP A 132 9.24 5.06 -0.75
CA TRP A 132 8.07 5.65 -1.40
C TRP A 132 8.29 5.84 -2.91
N GLY A 133 9.44 6.42 -3.31
CA GLY A 133 9.75 6.73 -4.70
C GLY A 133 9.82 5.51 -5.61
N VAL A 134 10.34 4.38 -5.11
CA VAL A 134 10.33 3.10 -5.85
C VAL A 134 8.89 2.67 -6.17
N GLY A 135 8.00 2.69 -5.17
CA GLY A 135 6.61 2.31 -5.37
C GLY A 135 5.89 3.25 -6.35
N TYR A 136 6.13 4.56 -6.21
CA TYR A 136 5.53 5.58 -7.05
C TYR A 136 5.98 5.46 -8.52
N GLY A 137 7.27 5.26 -8.75
CA GLY A 137 7.83 5.06 -10.09
C GLY A 137 7.29 3.80 -10.79
N ILE A 138 7.13 2.71 -10.05
CA ILE A 138 6.52 1.47 -10.58
C ILE A 138 5.07 1.71 -11.03
N THR A 139 4.27 2.41 -10.22
CA THR A 139 2.89 2.75 -10.57
C THR A 139 2.83 3.63 -11.82
N ILE A 140 3.67 4.66 -11.91
CA ILE A 140 3.76 5.53 -13.10
C ILE A 140 4.11 4.70 -14.34
N TYR A 141 5.14 3.86 -14.24
CA TYR A 141 5.59 3.01 -15.35
C TYR A 141 4.43 2.16 -15.90
N MET A 142 3.70 1.47 -15.01
CA MET A 142 2.58 0.62 -15.41
C MET A 142 1.47 1.41 -16.09
N VAL A 143 1.07 2.56 -15.53
CA VAL A 143 0.04 3.42 -16.13
C VAL A 143 0.46 3.93 -17.49
N VAL A 144 1.67 4.49 -17.61
CA VAL A 144 2.19 5.04 -18.89
C VAL A 144 2.27 3.95 -19.94
N HIS A 145 2.77 2.76 -19.58
CA HIS A 145 2.81 1.62 -20.49
C HIS A 145 1.41 1.22 -20.98
N SER A 146 0.45 1.09 -20.05
CA SER A 146 -0.94 0.79 -20.40
C SER A 146 -1.56 1.84 -21.31
N LEU A 147 -1.35 3.13 -21.02
CA LEU A 147 -1.84 4.22 -21.87
C LEU A 147 -1.26 4.14 -23.29
N ILE A 148 0.06 3.95 -23.42
CA ILE A 148 0.70 3.79 -24.74
C ILE A 148 0.14 2.58 -25.49
N TYR A 149 -0.10 1.47 -24.79
CA TYR A 149 -0.67 0.27 -25.38
C TYR A 149 -2.08 0.52 -25.92
N TYR A 150 -2.97 1.10 -25.12
CA TYR A 150 -4.36 1.32 -25.50
C TYR A 150 -4.53 2.45 -26.53
N VAL A 151 -3.70 3.48 -26.50
CA VAL A 151 -3.74 4.57 -27.50
C VAL A 151 -3.39 4.07 -28.90
N LYS A 152 -2.46 3.10 -29.03
CA LYS A 152 -2.18 2.47 -30.34
C LYS A 152 -3.35 1.67 -30.90
N GLY A 153 -4.31 1.32 -30.05
CA GLY A 153 -5.51 0.57 -30.41
C GLY A 153 -6.76 1.44 -30.63
N LEU A 154 -6.67 2.75 -30.44
CA LEU A 154 -7.70 3.74 -30.78
C LEU A 154 -7.46 4.30 -32.18
#